data_AF-A0AAV7PEF3-F1
#
_entry.id   AF-A0AAV7PEF3-F1
#
_cell.length_a   1.000
_cell.length_b   1.000
_cell.length_c   1.000
_cell.angle_alpha   90.00
_cell.angle_beta   90.00
_cell.angle_gamma   90.00
#
_symmetry.space_group_name_H-M   'P 1'
#
loop_
_entity.id
_entity.type
_entity.pdbx_description
1 polymer ?
#
loop_
_entity_poly.entity_id
_entity_poly.type
_entity_poly.pdbx_seq_one_letter_code
_entity_poly.pdbx_strand_id
1 'polypeptide(L)'
;MQRAEKDKYSYSTQEVSCNVYRYRVHDFPKLSRTFSEQLKLLPNVYDSTTQRRFRNLIATYGTHYIKQVRLGGTVSEVTALRSCEVTQDELSTEEVKDCLGVEASLSIKAVSAESAVNKCRQLREQKLSNQKFSEKYMDRRSDISGGSLDSHVELLFPRDNQASPYEAWMMSLKGTPDVTSYSLATLHELVPYGDSRKELLRKAISDYVIEKSLMQTCAACPNGASPDPQVKCNCVCPSSSLVTVGCCAKKRGLATMAVVVVEANGLKGDAAGNPPDPYVKVFYDGREYRTNWVKDNANPRWNAVFSIGAVMLSPSKQLVLEAWDKDVTYDDRLGSCQVAADAAPGERPVTCYLKNGNFQFRYRIECGPHLTGSYCTDYQPARV
;
A
#
# COMPACT_ATOMS: atom_id res chain seq x y z
N MET A 1 -0.37 12.92 4.11
CA MET A 1 -0.67 12.12 5.32
C MET A 1 -1.97 11.33 5.22
N GLN A 2 -3.07 11.86 4.66
CA GLN A 2 -4.36 11.15 4.56
C GLN A 2 -4.37 9.76 3.89
N ARG A 3 -3.34 9.40 3.10
CA ARG A 3 -3.26 8.08 2.44
C ARG A 3 -2.58 7.01 3.28
N ALA A 4 -1.59 7.38 4.10
CA ALA A 4 -0.89 6.46 4.98
C ALA A 4 -1.81 5.85 6.05
N GLU A 5 -2.94 6.52 6.35
CA GLU A 5 -3.97 6.04 7.28
C GLU A 5 -4.97 5.06 6.64
N LYS A 6 -4.95 4.91 5.31
CA LYS A 6 -5.93 4.10 4.56
C LYS A 6 -5.40 2.73 4.16
N ASP A 7 -4.09 2.62 3.96
CA ASP A 7 -3.42 1.41 3.48
C ASP A 7 -1.88 1.52 3.63
N LYS A 8 -1.17 0.43 3.33
CA LYS A 8 0.29 0.43 3.23
C LYS A 8 0.75 1.01 1.88
N TYR A 9 1.39 2.17 1.92
CA TYR A 9 1.89 2.88 0.74
C TYR A 9 3.41 3.02 0.70
N SER A 10 3.96 2.94 -0.50
CA SER A 10 5.29 3.39 -0.89
C SER A 10 5.11 4.53 -1.91
N TYR A 11 6.02 5.50 -1.94
CA TYR A 11 5.90 6.66 -2.82
C TYR A 11 7.04 6.67 -3.83
N SER A 12 6.70 6.94 -5.09
CA SER A 12 7.65 7.19 -6.17
C SER A 12 7.56 8.66 -6.54
N THR A 13 8.70 9.35 -6.62
CA THR A 13 8.75 10.76 -7.02
C THR A 13 9.60 10.89 -8.27
N GLN A 14 9.01 11.44 -9.32
CA GLN A 14 9.69 11.84 -10.54
C GLN A 14 9.73 13.36 -10.56
N GLU A 15 10.92 13.94 -10.52
CA GLU A 15 11.10 15.38 -10.48
C GLU A 15 12.04 15.84 -11.60
N VAL A 16 11.63 16.87 -12.32
CA VAL A 16 12.42 17.55 -13.34
C VAL A 16 12.42 19.04 -13.02
N SER A 17 13.60 19.64 -12.99
CA SER A 17 13.75 21.08 -12.75
C SER A 17 14.61 21.73 -13.83
N CYS A 18 14.19 22.92 -14.25
CA CYS A 18 14.94 23.77 -15.18
C CYS A 18 15.17 25.12 -14.51
N ASN A 19 16.43 25.53 -14.34
CA ASN A 19 16.79 26.80 -13.75
C ASN A 19 17.18 27.79 -14.85
N VAL A 20 16.50 28.93 -14.92
CA VAL A 20 16.73 29.98 -15.93
C VAL A 20 17.44 31.18 -15.30
N TYR A 21 16.98 31.63 -14.14
CA TYR A 21 17.50 32.83 -13.48
C TYR A 21 17.96 32.51 -12.06
N ARG A 22 18.89 33.32 -11.54
CA ARG A 22 19.33 33.28 -10.15
C ARG A 22 19.61 34.70 -9.67
N TYR A 23 19.04 35.07 -8.52
CA TYR A 23 19.37 36.32 -7.85
C TYR A 23 19.36 36.15 -6.33
N ARG A 24 19.92 37.16 -5.66
CA ARG A 24 20.02 37.21 -4.20
C ARG A 24 19.66 38.60 -3.69
N VAL A 25 19.23 38.64 -2.45
CA VAL A 25 19.04 39.87 -1.70
C VAL A 25 20.41 40.42 -1.28
N HIS A 26 20.54 41.76 -1.23
CA HIS A 26 21.72 42.44 -0.69
C HIS A 26 21.93 42.08 0.79
N ASP A 27 23.19 42.11 1.27
CA ASP A 27 23.52 41.66 2.63
C ASP A 27 22.90 42.52 3.73
N PHE A 28 22.63 43.79 3.41
CA PHE A 28 21.86 44.73 4.23
C PHE A 28 20.67 45.25 3.43
N PRO A 29 19.55 44.50 3.36
CA PRO A 29 18.40 44.94 2.59
C PRO A 29 17.66 46.07 3.30
N LYS A 30 17.14 47.03 2.52
CA LYS A 30 16.24 48.04 3.05
C LYS A 30 14.92 47.38 3.44
N LEU A 31 14.58 47.45 4.72
CA LEU A 31 13.35 46.89 5.25
C LEU A 31 12.13 47.64 4.72
N SER A 32 11.02 46.93 4.51
CA SER A 32 9.75 47.58 4.20
C SER A 32 9.31 48.45 5.39
N ARG A 33 8.60 49.54 5.09
CA ARG A 33 8.10 50.46 6.12
C ARG A 33 7.22 49.72 7.14
N THR A 34 6.29 48.92 6.64
CA THR A 34 5.36 48.15 7.47
C THR A 34 6.08 47.17 8.39
N PHE A 35 7.07 46.43 7.89
CA PHE A 35 7.83 45.50 8.72
C PHE A 35 8.63 46.24 9.80
N SER A 36 9.26 47.35 9.43
CA SER A 36 10.02 48.19 10.36
C SER A 36 9.14 48.76 11.48
N GLU A 37 7.90 49.18 11.16
CA GLU A 37 6.91 49.65 12.14
C GLU A 37 6.46 48.52 13.08
N GLN A 38 6.21 47.32 12.55
CA GLN A 38 5.84 46.17 13.37
C GLN A 38 6.97 45.72 14.31
N LEU A 39 8.23 45.76 13.86
CA LEU A 39 9.38 45.52 14.74
C LEU A 39 9.46 46.52 15.89
N LYS A 40 9.11 47.80 15.66
CA LYS A 40 9.06 48.83 16.71
C LYS A 40 7.99 48.54 17.77
N LEU A 41 6.90 47.89 17.39
CA LEU A 41 5.79 47.54 18.28
C LEU A 41 6.03 46.25 19.08
N LEU A 42 7.09 45.49 18.80
CA LEU A 42 7.41 44.30 19.58
C LEU A 42 7.83 44.67 21.01
N PRO A 43 7.33 43.95 22.03
CA PRO A 43 7.78 44.10 23.41
C PRO A 43 9.27 43.81 23.58
N ASN A 44 9.88 44.40 24.61
CA ASN A 44 11.28 44.15 24.97
C ASN A 44 11.48 42.93 25.87
N VAL A 45 10.45 42.10 26.04
CA VAL A 45 10.47 40.85 26.82
C VAL A 45 9.69 39.79 26.06
N TYR A 46 10.16 38.54 26.09
CA TYR A 46 9.47 37.37 25.54
C TYR A 46 9.10 36.38 26.66
N ASP A 47 7.84 36.42 27.07
CA ASP A 47 7.24 35.58 28.12
C ASP A 47 5.82 35.11 27.71
N SER A 48 5.12 34.41 28.60
CA SER A 48 3.78 33.88 28.34
C SER A 48 2.73 34.95 27.97
N THR A 49 2.91 36.19 28.41
CA THR A 49 1.99 37.31 28.15
C THR A 49 2.29 38.01 26.83
N THR A 50 3.57 38.16 26.48
CA THR A 50 4.01 38.86 25.27
C THR A 50 4.13 37.96 24.05
N GLN A 51 4.15 36.63 24.24
CA GLN A 51 4.33 35.62 23.19
C GLN A 51 3.42 35.84 21.98
N ARG A 52 2.15 36.23 22.21
CA ARG A 52 1.17 36.46 21.15
C ARG A 52 1.61 37.56 20.16
N ARG A 53 2.31 38.60 20.63
CA ARG A 53 2.80 39.70 19.76
C ARG A 53 3.85 39.19 18.79
N PHE A 54 4.79 38.39 19.26
CA PHE A 54 5.81 37.77 18.41
C PHE A 54 5.20 36.77 17.44
N ARG A 55 4.24 35.95 17.89
CA ARG A 55 3.51 35.01 17.01
C ARG A 55 2.77 35.71 15.89
N ASN A 56 2.15 36.85 16.16
CA ASN A 56 1.47 37.62 15.10
C ASN A 56 2.46 38.13 14.04
N LEU A 57 3.65 38.59 14.46
CA LEU A 57 4.70 38.98 13.52
C LEU A 57 5.13 37.78 12.66
N ILE A 58 5.43 36.64 13.30
CA ILE A 58 5.87 35.41 12.61
C ILE A 58 4.78 34.87 11.68
N ALA A 59 3.51 34.90 12.10
CA ALA A 59 2.40 34.45 11.27
C ALA A 59 2.19 35.36 10.04
N THR A 60 2.49 36.65 10.16
CA THR A 60 2.34 37.62 9.07
C THR A 60 3.53 37.60 8.09
N TYR A 61 4.76 37.56 8.60
CA TYR A 61 5.98 37.71 7.82
C TYR A 61 6.75 36.40 7.61
N GLY A 62 6.28 35.30 8.18
CA GLY A 62 6.96 34.00 8.18
C GLY A 62 8.01 33.86 9.27
N THR A 63 8.62 32.70 9.34
CA THR A 63 9.78 32.42 10.21
C THR A 63 11.11 32.83 9.57
N HIS A 64 11.12 32.90 8.24
CA HIS A 64 12.28 33.15 7.40
C HIS A 64 11.88 34.06 6.23
N TYR A 65 12.88 34.65 5.59
CA TYR A 65 12.74 35.31 4.30
C TYR A 65 13.64 34.65 3.26
N ILE A 66 13.27 34.76 1.98
CA ILE A 66 14.06 34.23 0.87
C ILE A 66 15.27 35.14 0.65
N LYS A 67 16.48 34.63 0.91
CA LYS A 67 17.75 35.36 0.72
C LYS A 67 18.32 35.15 -0.68
N GLN A 68 18.13 33.95 -1.24
CA GLN A 68 18.55 33.61 -2.60
C GLN A 68 17.45 32.79 -3.25
N VAL A 69 17.22 33.01 -4.54
CA VAL A 69 16.23 32.26 -5.30
C VAL A 69 16.79 31.84 -6.66
N ARG A 70 16.38 30.67 -7.11
CA ARG A 70 16.48 30.23 -8.50
C ARG A 70 15.08 30.23 -9.10
N LEU A 71 14.95 30.82 -10.27
CA LEU A 71 13.70 30.84 -11.01
C LEU A 71 13.81 30.01 -12.28
N GLY A 72 12.70 29.44 -12.71
CA GLY A 72 12.58 28.60 -13.89
C GLY A 72 11.29 27.79 -13.82
N GLY A 73 11.38 26.47 -13.84
CA GLY A 73 10.20 25.62 -13.67
C GLY A 73 10.53 24.27 -13.06
N THR A 74 9.54 23.69 -12.40
CA THR A 74 9.60 22.36 -11.77
C THR A 74 8.38 21.54 -12.16
N VAL A 75 8.63 20.27 -12.45
CA VAL A 75 7.60 19.25 -12.62
C VAL A 75 7.89 18.19 -11.57
N SER A 76 6.99 18.01 -10.61
CA SER A 76 7.11 17.01 -9.57
C SER A 76 5.87 16.13 -9.58
N GLU A 77 6.05 14.86 -9.91
CA GLU A 77 4.99 13.88 -9.87
C GLU A 77 5.24 12.84 -8.78
N VAL A 78 4.26 12.71 -7.87
CA VAL A 78 4.31 11.76 -6.76
C VAL A 78 3.26 10.68 -6.98
N THR A 79 3.72 9.47 -7.25
CA THR A 79 2.88 8.27 -7.43
C THR A 79 2.80 7.49 -6.12
N ALA A 80 1.58 7.24 -5.64
CA ALA A 80 1.33 6.45 -4.45
C ALA A 80 1.13 4.98 -4.82
N LEU A 81 2.08 4.14 -4.45
CA LEU A 81 2.08 2.70 -4.72
C LEU A 81 1.54 1.95 -3.50
N ARG A 82 0.44 1.22 -3.66
CA ARG A 82 -0.02 0.28 -2.62
C ARG A 82 0.95 -0.89 -2.54
N SER A 83 1.73 -0.96 -1.48
CA SER A 83 2.86 -1.90 -1.39
C SER A 83 2.41 -3.36 -1.50
N CYS A 84 1.26 -3.70 -0.90
CA CYS A 84 0.73 -5.05 -0.97
C CYS A 84 0.12 -5.38 -2.34
N GLU A 85 -0.48 -4.41 -3.03
CA GLU A 85 -0.94 -4.62 -4.41
C GLU A 85 0.24 -4.90 -5.35
N VAL A 86 1.32 -4.11 -5.23
CA VAL A 86 2.55 -4.33 -6.01
C VAL A 86 3.15 -5.71 -5.74
N THR A 87 3.17 -6.13 -4.46
CA THR A 87 3.62 -7.48 -4.08
C THR A 87 2.76 -8.57 -4.69
N GLN A 88 1.44 -8.39 -4.71
CA GLN A 88 0.47 -9.35 -5.27
C GLN A 88 0.54 -9.42 -6.80
N ASP A 89 0.97 -8.35 -7.45
CA ASP A 89 1.32 -8.34 -8.88
C ASP A 89 2.73 -8.95 -9.14
N GLU A 90 3.34 -9.53 -8.10
CA GLU A 90 4.67 -10.18 -8.10
C GLU A 90 5.81 -9.24 -8.53
N LEU A 91 5.73 -7.98 -8.10
CA LEU A 91 6.73 -6.93 -8.29
C LEU A 91 7.20 -6.38 -6.94
N SER A 92 8.37 -5.76 -6.92
CA SER A 92 8.81 -4.91 -5.80
C SER A 92 8.44 -3.44 -6.03
N THR A 93 8.29 -2.66 -4.96
CA THR A 93 8.03 -1.22 -5.10
C THR A 93 9.17 -0.49 -5.79
N GLU A 94 10.38 -0.99 -5.66
CA GLU A 94 11.62 -0.45 -6.23
C GLU A 94 11.64 -0.68 -7.74
N GLU A 95 11.27 -1.88 -8.22
CA GLU A 95 11.10 -2.13 -9.65
C GLU A 95 10.03 -1.22 -10.28
N VAL A 96 8.91 -1.02 -9.59
CA VAL A 96 7.87 -0.10 -10.08
C VAL A 96 8.38 1.35 -10.10
N LYS A 97 9.08 1.80 -9.05
CA LYS A 97 9.68 3.15 -9.00
C LYS A 97 10.67 3.38 -10.14
N ASP A 98 11.57 2.42 -10.36
CA ASP A 98 12.58 2.47 -11.42
C ASP A 98 11.90 2.56 -12.79
N CYS A 99 10.89 1.71 -13.04
CA CYS A 99 10.20 1.71 -14.33
C CYS A 99 9.32 2.94 -14.56
N LEU A 100 8.71 3.51 -13.52
CA LEU A 100 8.07 4.83 -13.62
C LEU A 100 9.10 5.91 -13.99
N GLY A 101 10.30 5.87 -13.39
CA GLY A 101 11.40 6.78 -13.75
C GLY A 101 11.85 6.63 -15.21
N VAL A 102 11.94 5.39 -15.71
CA VAL A 102 12.25 5.10 -17.12
C VAL A 102 11.16 5.63 -18.04
N GLU A 103 9.88 5.36 -17.75
CA GLU A 103 8.75 5.85 -18.55
C GLU A 103 8.70 7.39 -18.60
N ALA A 104 8.91 8.05 -17.46
CA ALA A 104 8.98 9.51 -17.38
C ALA A 104 10.18 10.09 -18.15
N SER A 105 11.34 9.42 -18.12
CA SER A 105 12.51 9.87 -18.88
C SER A 105 12.27 9.77 -20.39
N LEU A 106 11.66 8.66 -20.84
CA LEU A 106 11.36 8.46 -22.25
C LEU A 106 10.31 9.45 -22.76
N SER A 107 9.30 9.80 -21.95
CA SER A 107 8.23 10.73 -22.36
C SER A 107 8.75 12.13 -22.66
N ILE A 108 9.74 12.60 -21.92
CA ILE A 108 10.41 13.89 -22.12
C ILE A 108 11.66 13.80 -23.01
N LYS A 109 11.88 12.65 -23.66
CA LYS A 109 13.05 12.35 -24.50
C LYS A 109 14.40 12.52 -23.79
N ALA A 110 14.44 12.31 -22.48
CA ALA A 110 15.67 12.23 -21.72
C ALA A 110 16.39 10.89 -21.95
N VAL A 111 17.70 10.87 -21.74
CA VAL A 111 18.52 9.66 -21.89
C VAL A 111 18.20 8.68 -20.78
N SER A 112 17.85 7.45 -21.15
CA SER A 112 17.69 6.33 -20.23
C SER A 112 18.56 5.15 -20.70
N ALA A 113 19.07 4.36 -19.76
CA ALA A 113 19.90 3.21 -20.09
C ALA A 113 19.08 2.13 -20.81
N GLU A 114 19.58 1.63 -21.95
CA GLU A 114 18.89 0.61 -22.75
C GLU A 114 18.60 -0.67 -21.93
N SER A 115 19.52 -1.06 -21.04
CA SER A 115 19.33 -2.18 -20.12
C SER A 115 18.14 -1.99 -19.19
N ALA A 116 17.92 -0.77 -18.67
CA ALA A 116 16.79 -0.44 -17.82
C ALA A 116 15.48 -0.45 -18.61
N VAL A 117 15.48 0.10 -19.83
CA VAL A 117 14.33 0.07 -20.75
C VAL A 117 13.93 -1.38 -21.05
N ASN A 118 14.90 -2.23 -21.39
CA ASN A 118 14.66 -3.64 -21.69
C ASN A 118 14.16 -4.41 -20.46
N LYS A 119 14.73 -4.17 -19.28
CA LYS A 119 14.25 -4.77 -18.01
C LYS A 119 12.79 -4.41 -17.75
N CYS A 120 12.42 -3.13 -17.87
CA CYS A 120 11.04 -2.68 -17.65
C CYS A 120 10.08 -3.27 -18.68
N ARG A 121 10.50 -3.39 -19.95
CA ARG A 121 9.69 -4.07 -20.99
C ARG A 121 9.42 -5.53 -20.62
N GLN A 122 10.45 -6.28 -20.20
CA GLN A 122 10.30 -7.67 -19.80
C GLN A 122 9.37 -7.84 -18.59
N LEU A 123 9.52 -7.00 -17.56
CA LEU A 123 8.64 -7.03 -16.39
C LEU A 123 7.18 -6.75 -16.78
N ARG A 124 6.96 -5.79 -17.67
CA ARG A 124 5.63 -5.46 -18.18
C ARG A 124 4.97 -6.61 -18.93
N GLU A 125 5.72 -7.27 -19.80
CA GLU A 125 5.27 -8.44 -20.56
C GLU A 125 4.92 -9.62 -19.64
N GLN A 126 5.74 -9.87 -18.62
CA GLN A 126 5.60 -11.04 -17.74
C GLN A 126 4.57 -10.85 -16.63
N LYS A 127 4.45 -9.64 -16.06
CA LYS A 127 3.69 -9.40 -14.83
C LYS A 127 2.44 -8.52 -15.00
N LEU A 128 2.42 -7.67 -16.02
CA LEU A 128 1.38 -6.65 -16.20
C LEU A 128 0.60 -6.79 -17.52
N SER A 129 0.64 -7.95 -18.17
CA SER A 129 -0.07 -8.19 -19.44
C SER A 129 0.21 -7.10 -20.49
N ASN A 130 1.47 -6.63 -20.55
CA ASN A 130 1.93 -5.55 -21.41
C ASN A 130 1.38 -4.13 -21.15
N GLN A 131 0.61 -3.91 -20.06
CA GLN A 131 0.15 -2.57 -19.64
C GLN A 131 1.29 -1.73 -19.06
N LYS A 132 1.40 -0.43 -19.40
CA LYS A 132 2.46 0.44 -18.84
C LYS A 132 2.39 0.57 -17.32
N PHE A 133 3.52 0.82 -16.67
CA PHE A 133 3.57 1.04 -15.22
C PHE A 133 2.78 2.28 -14.82
N SER A 134 2.90 3.37 -15.58
CA SER A 134 2.15 4.62 -15.36
C SER A 134 0.64 4.49 -15.55
N GLU A 135 0.18 3.52 -16.35
CA GLU A 135 -1.24 3.22 -16.57
C GLU A 135 -1.78 2.30 -15.46
N LYS A 136 -1.00 1.29 -15.06
CA LYS A 136 -1.35 0.38 -13.96
C LYS A 136 -1.37 1.08 -12.61
N TYR A 137 -0.38 1.94 -12.34
CA TYR A 137 -0.19 2.66 -11.08
C TYR A 137 -0.48 4.16 -11.26
N MET A 138 -1.74 4.47 -11.58
CA MET A 138 -2.20 5.82 -11.91
C MET A 138 -2.46 6.75 -10.71
N ASP A 139 -2.32 6.25 -9.47
CA ASP A 139 -2.67 7.01 -8.27
C ASP A 139 -1.63 8.10 -7.95
N ARG A 140 -1.70 9.21 -8.68
CA ARG A 140 -0.63 10.22 -8.76
C ARG A 140 -1.13 11.63 -8.48
N ARG A 141 -0.23 12.44 -7.93
CA ARG A 141 -0.36 13.90 -7.84
C ARG A 141 0.75 14.54 -8.67
N SER A 142 0.39 15.42 -9.58
CA SER A 142 1.33 16.23 -10.35
C SER A 142 1.31 17.67 -9.82
N ASP A 143 2.48 18.24 -9.65
CA ASP A 143 2.70 19.65 -9.29
C ASP A 143 3.64 20.26 -10.33
N ILE A 144 3.13 21.23 -11.08
CA ILE A 144 3.86 21.90 -12.16
C ILE A 144 3.92 23.38 -11.81
N SER A 145 5.13 23.92 -11.71
CA SER A 145 5.40 25.31 -11.39
C SER A 145 6.20 25.97 -12.50
N GLY A 146 5.83 27.20 -12.84
CA GLY A 146 6.41 27.94 -13.96
C GLY A 146 5.98 27.44 -15.33
N GLY A 147 6.21 28.28 -16.33
CA GLY A 147 5.83 28.04 -17.72
C GLY A 147 4.41 28.48 -18.04
N SER A 148 4.06 28.39 -19.31
CA SER A 148 2.72 28.66 -19.81
C SER A 148 2.13 27.36 -20.33
N LEU A 149 1.27 26.74 -19.53
CA LEU A 149 0.55 25.53 -19.89
C LEU A 149 -0.95 25.77 -19.74
N ASP A 150 -1.72 25.13 -20.61
CA ASP A 150 -3.17 24.99 -20.41
C ASP A 150 -3.44 24.18 -19.13
N SER A 151 -4.58 24.44 -18.49
CA SER A 151 -4.98 23.69 -17.30
C SER A 151 -5.11 22.19 -17.60
N HIS A 152 -4.62 21.33 -16.70
CA HIS A 152 -4.73 19.85 -16.73
C HIS A 152 -3.79 19.07 -17.68
N VAL A 153 -2.62 19.61 -18.00
CA VAL A 153 -1.60 18.90 -18.79
C VAL A 153 -0.70 18.03 -17.90
N GLU A 154 -0.49 16.77 -18.27
CA GLU A 154 0.49 15.87 -17.65
C GLU A 154 1.76 15.82 -18.51
N LEU A 155 2.92 16.15 -17.92
CA LEU A 155 4.18 16.25 -18.66
C LEU A 155 4.98 14.95 -18.67
N LEU A 156 5.10 14.28 -17.52
CA LEU A 156 5.93 13.08 -17.38
C LEU A 156 5.18 11.81 -17.81
N PHE A 157 3.86 11.77 -17.64
CA PHE A 157 3.03 10.62 -18.00
C PHE A 157 1.79 11.05 -18.79
N PRO A 158 1.95 11.57 -20.02
CA PRO A 158 0.83 12.03 -20.84
C PRO A 158 -0.18 10.91 -21.13
N ARG A 159 -1.47 11.27 -21.14
CA ARG A 159 -2.57 10.34 -21.44
C ARG A 159 -2.68 10.05 -22.93
N ASP A 160 -3.37 8.97 -23.28
CA ASP A 160 -3.81 8.63 -24.63
C ASP A 160 -2.68 8.58 -25.69
N ASN A 161 -1.48 8.16 -25.27
CA ASN A 161 -0.27 8.13 -26.11
C ASN A 161 0.08 9.47 -26.78
N GLN A 162 -0.37 10.59 -26.20
CA GLN A 162 0.00 11.91 -26.70
C GLN A 162 1.48 12.17 -26.43
N ALA A 163 2.12 12.91 -27.35
CA ALA A 163 3.48 13.38 -27.14
C ALA A 163 3.52 14.36 -25.95
N SER A 164 4.53 14.23 -25.09
CA SER A 164 4.69 15.16 -23.97
C SER A 164 4.93 16.59 -24.49
N PRO A 165 4.20 17.60 -24.01
CA PRO A 165 4.44 19.01 -24.35
C PRO A 165 5.60 19.62 -23.54
N TYR A 166 6.47 18.78 -22.96
CA TYR A 166 7.61 19.19 -22.13
C TYR A 166 8.54 20.21 -22.81
N GLU A 167 8.87 20.03 -24.09
CA GLU A 167 9.74 20.97 -24.81
C GLU A 167 9.11 22.37 -24.91
N ALA A 168 7.81 22.46 -25.20
CA ALA A 168 7.10 23.73 -25.26
C ALA A 168 7.02 24.40 -23.88
N TRP A 169 6.72 23.62 -22.83
CA TRP A 169 6.76 24.09 -21.45
C TRP A 169 8.13 24.67 -21.09
N MET A 170 9.20 23.90 -21.35
CA MET A 170 10.58 24.29 -21.03
C MET A 170 10.98 25.61 -21.72
N MET A 171 10.56 25.81 -22.98
CA MET A 171 10.86 27.04 -23.72
C MET A 171 10.12 28.26 -23.17
N SER A 172 8.92 28.07 -22.60
CA SER A 172 8.13 29.15 -22.00
C SER A 172 8.71 29.71 -20.69
N LEU A 173 9.56 28.95 -19.99
CA LEU A 173 10.14 29.31 -18.69
C LEU A 173 10.96 30.61 -18.73
N LYS A 174 11.45 31.03 -19.89
CA LYS A 174 12.13 32.33 -20.03
C LYS A 174 11.19 33.51 -19.78
N GLY A 175 9.94 33.41 -20.21
CA GLY A 175 8.93 34.46 -20.09
C GLY A 175 8.08 34.35 -18.83
N THR A 176 7.81 33.13 -18.37
CA THR A 176 6.96 32.87 -17.19
C THR A 176 7.65 31.95 -16.17
N PRO A 177 8.83 32.33 -15.62
CA PRO A 177 9.50 31.52 -14.62
C PRO A 177 8.76 31.57 -13.27
N ASP A 178 8.89 30.50 -12.49
CA ASP A 178 8.48 30.41 -11.09
C ASP A 178 9.65 29.98 -10.21
N VAL A 179 9.47 29.99 -8.90
CA VAL A 179 10.48 29.61 -7.92
C VAL A 179 10.73 28.11 -7.95
N THR A 180 11.93 27.70 -8.38
CA THR A 180 12.34 26.29 -8.39
C THR A 180 12.99 25.87 -7.08
N SER A 181 13.82 26.74 -6.52
CA SER A 181 14.52 26.51 -5.26
C SER A 181 14.95 27.83 -4.63
N TYR A 182 15.09 27.83 -3.31
CA TYR A 182 15.44 29.02 -2.56
C TYR A 182 16.28 28.69 -1.32
N SER A 183 17.02 29.70 -0.87
CA SER A 183 17.74 29.67 0.40
C SER A 183 17.08 30.65 1.36
N LEU A 184 16.74 30.16 2.55
CA LEU A 184 16.08 30.92 3.60
C LEU A 184 17.11 31.50 4.58
N ALA A 185 16.86 32.72 5.04
CA ALA A 185 17.53 33.33 6.19
C ALA A 185 16.49 33.67 7.25
N THR A 186 16.89 33.61 8.52
CA THR A 186 15.92 33.71 9.62
C THR A 186 15.44 35.16 9.80
N LEU A 187 14.16 35.35 10.13
CA LEU A 187 13.57 36.70 10.16
C LEU A 187 14.26 37.64 11.18
N HIS A 188 14.82 37.09 12.27
CA HIS A 188 15.54 37.88 13.27
C HIS A 188 16.85 38.50 12.76
N GLU A 189 17.43 38.00 11.67
CA GLU A 189 18.64 38.58 11.06
C GLU A 189 18.39 39.96 10.47
N LEU A 190 17.13 40.27 10.11
CA LEU A 190 16.72 41.59 9.61
C LEU A 190 16.61 42.65 10.72
N VAL A 191 16.69 42.24 11.99
CA VAL A 191 16.64 43.18 13.12
C VAL A 191 18.02 43.87 13.25
N PRO A 192 18.06 45.22 13.33
CA PRO A 192 19.32 45.96 13.41
C PRO A 192 20.25 45.50 14.54
N TYR A 193 21.55 45.59 14.29
CA TYR A 193 22.57 45.28 15.29
C TYR A 193 22.41 46.21 16.52
N GLY A 194 22.46 45.65 17.72
CA GLY A 194 22.27 46.38 18.99
C GLY A 194 20.82 46.44 19.50
N ASP A 195 19.82 46.03 18.70
CA ASP A 195 18.43 45.94 19.17
C ASP A 195 18.21 44.63 19.95
N SER A 196 17.89 44.76 21.25
CA SER A 196 17.63 43.63 22.15
C SER A 196 16.54 42.67 21.66
N ARG A 197 15.60 43.15 20.83
CA ARG A 197 14.50 42.35 20.28
C ARG A 197 14.95 41.32 19.27
N LYS A 198 16.17 41.44 18.74
CA LYS A 198 16.78 40.44 17.84
C LYS A 198 16.81 39.06 18.49
N GLU A 199 17.34 38.98 19.71
CA GLU A 199 17.46 37.70 20.44
C GLU A 199 16.09 37.18 20.89
N LEU A 200 15.17 38.09 21.24
CA LEU A 200 13.79 37.72 21.58
C LEU A 200 13.04 37.13 20.39
N LEU A 201 13.18 37.73 19.21
CA LEU A 201 12.59 37.23 17.99
C LEU A 201 13.23 35.91 17.55
N ARG A 202 14.55 35.74 17.73
CA ARG A 202 15.25 34.46 17.50
C ARG A 202 14.63 33.35 18.34
N LYS A 203 14.43 33.59 19.64
CA LYS A 203 13.79 32.62 20.55
C LYS A 203 12.33 32.36 20.16
N ALA A 204 11.56 33.40 19.86
CA ALA A 204 10.15 33.25 19.47
C ALA A 204 9.96 32.44 18.19
N ILE A 205 10.85 32.59 17.20
CA ILE A 205 10.85 31.78 15.97
C ILE A 205 11.16 30.31 16.30
N SER A 206 12.16 30.06 17.14
CA SER A 206 12.51 28.70 17.59
C SER A 206 11.31 28.02 18.22
N ASP A 207 10.66 28.67 19.19
CA ASP A 207 9.50 28.12 19.89
C ASP A 207 8.32 27.90 18.92
N TYR A 208 8.10 28.81 17.97
CA TYR A 208 7.06 28.68 16.95
C TYR A 208 7.28 27.46 16.05
N VAL A 209 8.51 27.25 15.57
CA VAL A 209 8.83 26.10 14.70
C VAL A 209 8.70 24.79 15.46
N ILE A 210 9.17 24.73 16.72
CA ILE A 210 9.06 23.53 17.57
C ILE A 210 7.59 23.18 17.82
N GLU A 211 6.75 24.15 18.18
CA GLU A 211 5.33 23.89 18.43
C GLU A 211 4.60 23.40 17.17
N LYS A 212 4.95 23.93 16.00
CA LYS A 212 4.34 23.54 14.73
C LYS A 212 4.94 22.27 14.12
N SER A 213 5.94 21.67 14.79
CA SER A 213 6.55 20.44 14.32
C SER A 213 5.58 19.28 14.38
N LEU A 214 5.61 18.43 13.37
CA LEU A 214 4.79 17.22 13.31
C LEU A 214 5.47 16.14 14.16
N MET A 215 4.86 15.79 15.30
CA MET A 215 5.32 14.66 16.08
C MET A 215 4.88 13.36 15.41
N GLN A 216 5.87 12.54 15.02
CA GLN A 216 5.60 11.22 14.48
C GLN A 216 5.15 10.29 15.60
N THR A 217 3.86 10.00 15.63
CA THR A 217 3.28 8.93 16.45
C THR A 217 3.10 7.70 15.55
N CYS A 218 3.64 6.56 15.96
CA CYS A 218 3.44 5.31 15.24
C CYS A 218 2.19 4.61 15.81
N ALA A 219 1.35 4.08 14.93
CA ALA A 219 0.31 3.14 15.35
C ALA A 219 0.93 1.83 15.87
N ALA A 220 0.19 1.10 16.69
CA ALA A 220 0.58 -0.24 17.12
C ALA A 220 0.49 -1.23 15.95
N CYS A 221 1.41 -2.18 15.87
CA CYS A 221 1.40 -3.17 14.78
C CYS A 221 0.20 -4.12 14.88
N PRO A 222 -0.48 -4.42 13.76
CA PRO A 222 -1.63 -5.31 13.74
C PRO A 222 -1.23 -6.79 13.85
N ASN A 223 -2.11 -7.61 14.45
CA ASN A 223 -2.15 -9.09 14.35
C ASN A 223 -0.80 -9.83 14.39
N GLY A 224 -0.12 -9.83 15.54
CA GLY A 224 1.11 -10.61 15.72
C GLY A 224 2.34 -10.10 14.95
N ALA A 225 2.20 -9.00 14.20
CA ALA A 225 3.32 -8.27 13.64
C ALA A 225 4.08 -7.53 14.75
N SER A 226 5.39 -7.42 14.59
CA SER A 226 6.27 -6.71 15.52
C SER A 226 6.81 -5.43 14.88
N PRO A 227 7.10 -4.38 15.66
CA PRO A 227 7.78 -3.20 15.14
C PRO A 227 9.12 -3.55 14.50
N ASP A 228 9.42 -2.93 13.37
CA ASP A 228 10.71 -3.04 12.70
C ASP A 228 11.80 -2.32 13.53
N PRO A 229 12.91 -2.99 13.89
CA PRO A 229 13.98 -2.37 14.68
C PRO A 229 14.80 -1.34 13.89
N GLN A 230 14.77 -1.37 12.56
CA GLN A 230 15.54 -0.47 11.69
C GLN A 230 14.69 0.67 11.14
N VAL A 231 13.41 0.41 10.86
CA VAL A 231 12.51 1.38 10.21
C VAL A 231 11.39 1.80 11.15
N LYS A 232 11.44 3.05 11.62
CA LYS A 232 10.44 3.60 12.54
C LYS A 232 9.03 3.60 11.90
N CYS A 233 8.03 3.21 12.68
CA CYS A 233 6.63 3.06 12.25
C CYS A 233 6.40 2.03 11.14
N ASN A 234 7.31 1.07 10.97
CA ASN A 234 7.09 -0.09 10.10
C ASN A 234 6.82 -1.35 10.94
N CYS A 235 6.00 -2.25 10.40
CA CYS A 235 5.66 -3.52 11.03
C CYS A 235 6.20 -4.68 10.20
N VAL A 236 6.73 -5.68 10.90
CA VAL A 236 7.31 -6.90 10.34
C VAL A 236 6.45 -8.09 10.74
N CYS A 237 6.09 -8.90 9.75
CA CYS A 237 5.37 -10.16 9.96
C CYS A 237 6.31 -11.36 9.82
N PRO A 238 6.07 -12.47 10.56
CA PRO A 238 6.73 -13.73 10.28
C PRO A 238 6.40 -14.20 8.85
N SER A 239 7.44 -14.38 8.03
CA SER A 239 7.27 -14.90 6.67
C SER A 239 6.68 -16.31 6.72
N SER A 240 5.61 -16.55 5.97
CA SER A 240 4.95 -17.86 5.86
C SER A 240 4.72 -18.22 4.39
N SER A 241 4.13 -19.39 4.11
CA SER A 241 3.71 -19.73 2.75
C SER A 241 2.65 -18.76 2.19
N LEU A 242 1.93 -18.05 3.06
CA LEU A 242 0.85 -17.12 2.72
C LEU A 242 1.30 -15.65 2.69
N VAL A 243 2.14 -15.24 3.66
CA VAL A 243 2.42 -13.83 3.99
C VAL A 243 3.91 -13.51 3.80
N THR A 244 4.21 -12.30 3.32
CA THR A 244 5.57 -11.75 3.22
C THR A 244 6.02 -11.10 4.54
N VAL A 245 7.32 -10.80 4.64
CA VAL A 245 7.89 -10.00 5.75
C VAL A 245 7.18 -8.64 5.90
N GLY A 246 6.69 -8.08 4.79
CA GLY A 246 5.94 -6.83 4.73
C GLY A 246 4.45 -6.95 5.10
N CYS A 247 3.99 -8.07 5.64
CA CYS A 247 2.60 -8.33 6.03
C CYS A 247 1.59 -8.37 4.87
N CYS A 248 2.04 -8.64 3.65
CA CYS A 248 1.17 -8.76 2.47
C CYS A 248 0.98 -10.22 2.10
N ALA A 249 -0.18 -10.61 1.55
CA ALA A 249 -0.30 -11.89 0.87
C ALA A 249 0.70 -11.97 -0.31
N LYS A 250 1.37 -13.10 -0.47
CA LYS A 250 2.42 -13.28 -1.50
C LYS A 250 1.91 -13.21 -2.93
N LYS A 251 0.69 -13.68 -3.17
CA LYS A 251 0.03 -13.76 -4.48
C LYS A 251 -1.47 -13.67 -4.30
N ARG A 252 -2.17 -13.19 -5.34
CA ARG A 252 -3.63 -13.26 -5.44
C ARG A 252 -4.08 -14.73 -5.39
N GLY A 253 -5.24 -14.99 -4.80
CA GLY A 253 -5.80 -16.34 -4.64
C GLY A 253 -5.38 -17.07 -3.36
N LEU A 254 -4.42 -16.54 -2.61
CA LEU A 254 -3.97 -17.19 -1.37
C LEU A 254 -4.99 -17.02 -0.24
N ALA A 255 -5.30 -18.14 0.43
CA ALA A 255 -6.21 -18.21 1.56
C ALA A 255 -5.76 -19.29 2.57
N THR A 256 -6.35 -19.27 3.76
CA THR A 256 -6.26 -20.37 4.73
C THR A 256 -7.58 -21.12 4.77
N MET A 257 -7.53 -22.46 4.70
CA MET A 257 -8.71 -23.32 4.70
C MET A 257 -8.70 -24.28 5.91
N ALA A 258 -9.86 -24.42 6.53
CA ALA A 258 -10.14 -25.44 7.53
C ALA A 258 -11.45 -26.17 7.17
N VAL A 259 -11.48 -27.48 7.38
CA VAL A 259 -12.65 -28.34 7.12
C VAL A 259 -12.97 -29.13 8.39
N VAL A 260 -14.24 -29.19 8.75
CA VAL A 260 -14.73 -30.00 9.87
C VAL A 260 -15.73 -31.01 9.33
N VAL A 261 -15.40 -32.29 9.42
CA VAL A 261 -16.34 -33.38 9.11
C VAL A 261 -17.11 -33.71 10.38
N VAL A 262 -18.43 -33.50 10.34
CA VAL A 262 -19.27 -33.48 11.55
C VAL A 262 -19.83 -34.87 11.82
N GLU A 263 -20.76 -35.31 10.98
CA GLU A 263 -21.55 -36.53 11.19
C GLU A 263 -22.09 -37.08 9.87
N ALA A 264 -22.58 -38.31 9.89
CA ALA A 264 -23.38 -38.87 8.81
C ALA A 264 -24.63 -39.54 9.35
N ASN A 265 -25.62 -39.73 8.48
CA ASN A 265 -26.91 -40.31 8.80
C ASN A 265 -27.35 -41.28 7.69
N GLY A 266 -27.71 -42.50 8.06
CA GLY A 266 -28.29 -43.51 7.18
C GLY A 266 -27.37 -44.09 6.12
N LEU A 267 -26.06 -44.18 6.40
CA LEU A 267 -25.07 -44.78 5.48
C LEU A 267 -25.31 -46.30 5.32
N LYS A 268 -25.00 -46.82 4.12
CA LYS A 268 -25.04 -48.26 3.80
C LYS A 268 -23.94 -48.63 2.80
N GLY A 269 -23.07 -49.58 3.14
CA GLY A 269 -22.05 -50.13 2.25
C GLY A 269 -22.09 -51.66 2.21
N ASP A 270 -22.05 -52.30 3.38
CA ASP A 270 -22.04 -53.77 3.50
C ASP A 270 -23.23 -54.52 2.87
N ALA A 271 -22.92 -55.69 2.30
CA ALA A 271 -23.91 -56.67 1.87
C ALA A 271 -24.66 -57.28 3.07
N ALA A 272 -25.90 -57.73 2.85
CA ALA A 272 -26.76 -58.39 3.83
C ALA A 272 -27.27 -57.52 5.01
N GLY A 273 -27.08 -56.19 4.97
CA GLY A 273 -27.73 -55.26 5.92
C GLY A 273 -26.96 -55.00 7.21
N ASN A 274 -25.67 -55.36 7.27
CA ASN A 274 -24.80 -54.94 8.36
C ASN A 274 -24.58 -53.41 8.32
N PRO A 275 -24.41 -52.76 9.48
CA PRO A 275 -24.01 -51.36 9.52
C PRO A 275 -22.59 -51.18 8.96
N PRO A 276 -22.31 -50.11 8.20
CA PRO A 276 -20.99 -49.85 7.65
C PRO A 276 -19.97 -49.47 8.76
N ASP A 277 -18.69 -49.46 8.38
CA ASP A 277 -17.54 -48.96 9.12
C ASP A 277 -17.03 -47.60 8.56
N PRO A 278 -17.84 -46.51 8.58
CA PRO A 278 -17.60 -45.37 7.71
C PRO A 278 -16.45 -44.46 8.14
N TYR A 279 -15.77 -43.89 7.15
CA TYR A 279 -14.86 -42.75 7.28
C TYR A 279 -15.00 -41.80 6.08
N VAL A 280 -14.49 -40.57 6.25
CA VAL A 280 -14.54 -39.55 5.18
C VAL A 280 -13.13 -39.14 4.80
N LYS A 281 -12.85 -39.13 3.49
CA LYS A 281 -11.65 -38.52 2.90
C LYS A 281 -11.97 -37.10 2.42
N VAL A 282 -11.07 -36.18 2.65
CA VAL A 282 -11.15 -34.77 2.24
C VAL A 282 -10.00 -34.47 1.30
N PHE A 283 -10.31 -33.97 0.11
CA PHE A 283 -9.35 -33.66 -0.93
C PHE A 283 -9.42 -32.19 -1.33
N TYR A 284 -8.26 -31.55 -1.39
CA TYR A 284 -8.12 -30.22 -1.98
C TYR A 284 -6.73 -30.05 -2.58
N ASP A 285 -6.68 -29.67 -3.87
CA ASP A 285 -5.43 -29.35 -4.58
C ASP A 285 -4.35 -30.44 -4.46
N GLY A 286 -4.76 -31.71 -4.61
CA GLY A 286 -3.89 -32.87 -4.51
C GLY A 286 -3.50 -33.30 -3.08
N ARG A 287 -3.96 -32.59 -2.04
CA ARG A 287 -3.78 -33.01 -0.64
C ARG A 287 -4.97 -33.87 -0.19
N GLU A 288 -4.69 -34.93 0.56
CA GLU A 288 -5.68 -35.83 1.15
C GLU A 288 -5.61 -35.80 2.68
N TYR A 289 -6.77 -35.78 3.32
CA TYR A 289 -6.95 -35.96 4.76
C TYR A 289 -8.05 -36.99 4.97
N ARG A 290 -8.06 -37.69 6.10
CA ARG A 290 -9.12 -38.65 6.42
C ARG A 290 -9.48 -38.65 7.89
N THR A 291 -10.75 -38.92 8.18
CA THR A 291 -11.20 -39.21 9.55
C THR A 291 -10.73 -40.60 9.97
N ASN A 292 -10.81 -40.89 11.26
CA ASN A 292 -10.85 -42.28 11.71
C ASN A 292 -12.18 -42.91 11.25
N TRP A 293 -12.16 -44.21 11.00
CA TRP A 293 -13.37 -44.98 10.74
C TRP A 293 -14.10 -45.31 12.05
N VAL A 294 -15.42 -45.50 11.96
CA VAL A 294 -16.27 -45.79 13.13
C VAL A 294 -16.95 -47.12 12.90
N LYS A 295 -16.69 -48.08 13.80
CA LYS A 295 -17.17 -49.45 13.62
C LYS A 295 -18.69 -49.60 13.72
N ASP A 296 -19.27 -50.43 12.85
CA ASP A 296 -20.65 -50.90 12.83
C ASP A 296 -21.67 -49.77 13.07
N ASN A 297 -21.53 -48.64 12.38
CA ASN A 297 -22.33 -47.45 12.64
C ASN A 297 -22.77 -46.70 11.36
N ALA A 298 -24.06 -46.82 11.02
CA ALA A 298 -24.67 -46.09 9.91
C ALA A 298 -24.88 -44.58 10.17
N ASN A 299 -24.74 -44.11 11.42
CA ASN A 299 -24.94 -42.72 11.84
C ASN A 299 -23.75 -42.19 12.69
N PRO A 300 -22.53 -42.20 12.14
CA PRO A 300 -21.32 -41.84 12.86
C PRO A 300 -21.24 -40.33 13.16
N ARG A 301 -20.54 -39.98 14.24
CA ARG A 301 -20.15 -38.60 14.58
C ARG A 301 -18.62 -38.55 14.69
N TRP A 302 -17.97 -37.79 13.82
CA TRP A 302 -16.50 -37.67 13.82
C TRP A 302 -16.03 -36.39 14.50
N ASN A 303 -16.71 -35.26 14.24
CA ASN A 303 -16.24 -33.92 14.65
C ASN A 303 -14.75 -33.67 14.37
N ALA A 304 -14.25 -34.23 13.27
CA ALA A 304 -12.84 -34.19 12.91
C ALA A 304 -12.50 -32.84 12.26
N VAL A 305 -11.48 -32.17 12.78
CA VAL A 305 -11.02 -30.85 12.29
C VAL A 305 -9.74 -31.04 11.47
N PHE A 306 -9.76 -30.59 10.23
CA PHE A 306 -8.61 -30.58 9.32
C PHE A 306 -8.17 -29.15 9.03
N SER A 307 -7.02 -28.77 9.57
CA SER A 307 -6.35 -27.52 9.22
C SER A 307 -5.55 -27.72 7.94
N ILE A 308 -6.18 -27.51 6.79
CA ILE A 308 -5.54 -27.64 5.46
C ILE A 308 -4.43 -26.59 5.29
N GLY A 309 -4.55 -25.46 5.99
CA GLY A 309 -3.55 -24.40 6.03
C GLY A 309 -3.61 -23.52 4.79
N ALA A 310 -2.44 -23.06 4.32
CA ALA A 310 -2.36 -22.21 3.13
C ALA A 310 -2.73 -22.97 1.85
N VAL A 311 -3.66 -22.40 1.10
CA VAL A 311 -4.21 -22.91 -0.15
C VAL A 311 -4.27 -21.80 -1.21
N MET A 312 -4.31 -22.21 -2.48
CA MET A 312 -4.54 -21.32 -3.61
C MET A 312 -5.94 -21.58 -4.16
N LEU A 313 -6.85 -20.61 -4.01
CA LEU A 313 -8.20 -20.68 -4.54
C LEU A 313 -8.22 -20.41 -6.05
N SER A 314 -9.16 -21.06 -6.73
CA SER A 314 -9.41 -20.88 -8.15
C SER A 314 -10.83 -21.37 -8.46
N PRO A 315 -11.55 -20.76 -9.43
CA PRO A 315 -12.82 -21.30 -9.93
C PRO A 315 -12.73 -22.74 -10.46
N SER A 316 -11.54 -23.17 -10.88
CA SER A 316 -11.29 -24.53 -11.39
C SER A 316 -11.01 -25.57 -10.30
N LYS A 317 -10.80 -25.15 -9.04
CA LYS A 317 -10.47 -26.05 -7.92
C LYS A 317 -11.70 -26.30 -7.07
N GLN A 318 -11.90 -27.56 -6.69
CA GLN A 318 -13.05 -27.99 -5.90
C GLN A 318 -12.57 -28.67 -4.61
N LEU A 319 -13.33 -28.47 -3.54
CA LEU A 319 -13.20 -29.24 -2.32
C LEU A 319 -14.03 -30.51 -2.50
N VAL A 320 -13.37 -31.66 -2.48
CA VAL A 320 -14.00 -32.96 -2.71
C VAL A 320 -13.99 -33.74 -1.41
N LEU A 321 -15.14 -34.29 -1.04
CA LEU A 321 -15.26 -35.20 0.09
C LEU A 321 -15.84 -36.52 -0.38
N GLU A 322 -15.26 -37.61 0.09
CA GLU A 322 -15.68 -38.97 -0.23
C GLU A 322 -15.96 -39.74 1.05
N ALA A 323 -17.13 -40.37 1.12
CA ALA A 323 -17.47 -41.30 2.19
C ALA A 323 -17.08 -42.71 1.75
N TRP A 324 -16.42 -43.44 2.64
CA TRP A 324 -15.88 -44.77 2.41
C TRP A 324 -16.30 -45.71 3.54
N ASP A 325 -16.44 -46.98 3.21
CA ASP A 325 -16.64 -48.09 4.13
C ASP A 325 -15.31 -48.82 4.36
N LYS A 326 -14.98 -49.15 5.60
CA LYS A 326 -13.72 -49.84 5.91
C LYS A 326 -13.95 -51.33 5.86
N ASP A 327 -13.27 -52.01 4.93
CA ASP A 327 -13.36 -53.46 4.78
C ASP A 327 -12.04 -54.17 5.13
N VAL A 328 -12.13 -55.50 5.28
CA VAL A 328 -10.96 -56.35 5.53
C VAL A 328 -10.00 -56.36 4.34
N THR A 329 -10.52 -56.32 3.11
CA THR A 329 -9.73 -56.44 1.87
C THR A 329 -9.71 -55.15 1.05
N TYR A 330 -10.87 -54.65 0.64
CA TYR A 330 -10.99 -53.46 -0.21
C TYR A 330 -12.13 -52.58 0.26
N ASP A 331 -11.80 -51.36 0.70
CA ASP A 331 -12.75 -50.37 1.17
C ASP A 331 -13.70 -49.93 0.04
N ASP A 332 -15.01 -49.93 0.30
CA ASP A 332 -16.03 -49.51 -0.66
C ASP A 332 -16.33 -48.01 -0.58
N ARG A 333 -16.39 -47.34 -1.74
CA ARG A 333 -16.79 -45.92 -1.79
C ARG A 333 -18.31 -45.80 -1.73
N LEU A 334 -18.81 -45.28 -0.60
CA LEU A 334 -20.23 -45.01 -0.36
C LEU A 334 -20.77 -43.84 -1.18
N GLY A 335 -19.91 -42.88 -1.50
CA GLY A 335 -20.21 -41.80 -2.43
C GLY A 335 -19.32 -40.58 -2.24
N SER A 336 -19.68 -39.47 -2.88
CA SER A 336 -18.87 -38.25 -2.84
C SER A 336 -19.69 -37.00 -3.10
N CYS A 337 -19.16 -35.88 -2.66
CA CYS A 337 -19.62 -34.57 -3.07
C CYS A 337 -18.44 -33.65 -3.38
N GLN A 338 -18.71 -32.67 -4.25
CA GLN A 338 -17.74 -31.66 -4.66
C GLN A 338 -18.40 -30.30 -4.47
N VAL A 339 -17.68 -29.37 -3.86
CA VAL A 339 -18.15 -28.00 -3.66
C VAL A 339 -17.13 -27.01 -4.20
N ALA A 340 -17.62 -25.90 -4.75
CA ALA A 340 -16.77 -24.75 -5.02
C ALA A 340 -16.20 -24.25 -3.68
N ALA A 341 -14.88 -24.13 -3.61
CA ALA A 341 -14.19 -23.66 -2.42
C ALA A 341 -14.07 -22.13 -2.48
N ASP A 342 -15.17 -21.43 -2.27
CA ASP A 342 -15.21 -19.98 -2.26
C ASP A 342 -15.17 -19.38 -0.85
N ALA A 343 -14.39 -18.31 -0.71
CA ALA A 343 -14.24 -17.54 0.51
C ALA A 343 -15.51 -16.74 0.79
N ALA A 344 -15.99 -16.81 2.03
CA ALA A 344 -17.06 -15.96 2.54
C ALA A 344 -17.00 -15.85 4.07
N PRO A 345 -17.70 -14.88 4.65
CA PRO A 345 -17.72 -14.70 6.09
C PRO A 345 -18.26 -15.92 6.84
N GLY A 346 -17.52 -16.38 7.84
CA GLY A 346 -17.94 -17.46 8.74
C GLY A 346 -17.72 -18.87 8.19
N GLU A 347 -18.34 -19.84 8.84
CA GLU A 347 -18.27 -21.24 8.45
C GLU A 347 -19.47 -21.60 7.56
N ARG A 348 -19.21 -22.43 6.55
CA ARG A 348 -20.22 -22.87 5.60
C ARG A 348 -20.61 -24.32 5.85
N PRO A 349 -21.80 -24.60 6.40
CA PRO A 349 -22.30 -25.95 6.52
C PRO A 349 -22.73 -26.50 5.16
N VAL A 350 -22.44 -27.76 4.90
CA VAL A 350 -22.81 -28.49 3.69
C VAL A 350 -23.30 -29.87 4.07
N THR A 351 -24.44 -30.25 3.50
CA THR A 351 -24.97 -31.62 3.57
C THR A 351 -24.75 -32.30 2.22
N CYS A 352 -23.99 -33.39 2.24
CA CYS A 352 -23.73 -34.23 1.07
C CYS A 352 -24.66 -35.42 1.05
N TYR A 353 -25.63 -35.38 0.14
CA TYR A 353 -26.56 -36.48 -0.08
C TYR A 353 -25.88 -37.57 -0.92
N LEU A 354 -25.95 -38.81 -0.43
CA LEU A 354 -25.43 -39.99 -1.10
C LEU A 354 -26.59 -40.83 -1.64
N LYS A 355 -26.26 -41.94 -2.31
CA LYS A 355 -27.28 -42.94 -2.72
C LYS A 355 -28.05 -43.46 -1.51
N ASN A 356 -27.34 -43.70 -0.40
CA ASN A 356 -27.89 -44.11 0.89
C ASN A 356 -27.41 -43.15 1.97
N GLY A 357 -28.32 -42.35 2.52
CA GLY A 357 -28.01 -41.42 3.59
C GLY A 357 -27.33 -40.13 3.13
N ASN A 358 -26.73 -39.43 4.09
CA ASN A 358 -25.97 -38.21 3.86
C ASN A 358 -24.87 -38.04 4.91
N PHE A 359 -23.89 -37.19 4.64
CA PHE A 359 -22.96 -36.70 5.65
C PHE A 359 -22.86 -35.19 5.63
N GLN A 360 -22.57 -34.61 6.79
CA GLN A 360 -22.46 -33.18 6.99
C GLN A 360 -21.02 -32.81 7.29
N PHE A 361 -20.57 -31.74 6.64
CA PHE A 361 -19.30 -31.10 6.93
C PHE A 361 -19.48 -29.59 6.88
N ARG A 362 -18.53 -28.86 7.44
CA ARG A 362 -18.45 -27.42 7.31
C ARG A 362 -17.03 -27.01 6.97
N TYR A 363 -16.88 -25.90 6.26
CA TYR A 363 -15.55 -25.37 5.94
C TYR A 363 -15.48 -23.86 6.19
N ARG A 364 -14.27 -23.37 6.47
CA ARG A 364 -13.95 -21.95 6.63
C ARG A 364 -12.77 -21.63 5.73
N ILE A 365 -12.90 -20.57 4.94
CA ILE A 365 -11.85 -20.07 4.07
C ILE A 365 -11.67 -18.58 4.39
N GLU A 366 -10.45 -18.21 4.75
CA GLU A 366 -10.09 -16.82 5.03
C GLU A 366 -9.05 -16.35 4.04
N CYS A 367 -9.33 -15.24 3.35
CA CYS A 367 -8.38 -14.66 2.42
C CYS A 367 -7.12 -14.19 3.14
N GLY A 368 -5.99 -14.27 2.43
CA GLY A 368 -4.75 -13.69 2.92
C GLY A 368 -4.85 -12.17 3.13
N PRO A 369 -3.90 -11.56 3.86
CA PRO A 369 -3.88 -10.13 4.09
C PRO A 369 -3.98 -9.33 2.78
N HIS A 370 -4.81 -8.29 2.80
CA HIS A 370 -5.10 -7.43 1.64
C HIS A 370 -5.76 -8.12 0.44
N LEU A 371 -6.39 -9.29 0.64
CA LEU A 371 -7.17 -10.00 -0.39
C LEU A 371 -8.63 -10.14 0.01
N THR A 372 -9.51 -10.11 -1.00
CA THR A 372 -10.96 -10.28 -0.84
C THR A 372 -11.59 -10.92 -2.09
N GLY A 373 -12.91 -11.03 -2.07
CA GLY A 373 -13.70 -11.69 -3.11
C GLY A 373 -13.75 -13.21 -2.94
N SER A 374 -14.64 -13.86 -3.69
CA SER A 374 -14.94 -15.29 -3.56
C SER A 374 -13.74 -16.21 -3.75
N TYR A 375 -12.74 -15.79 -4.52
CA TYR A 375 -11.51 -16.55 -4.76
C TYR A 375 -10.27 -15.83 -4.22
N CYS A 376 -10.42 -14.83 -3.36
CA CYS A 376 -9.31 -14.06 -2.77
C CYS A 376 -8.39 -13.43 -3.83
N THR A 377 -8.95 -13.02 -4.97
CA THR A 377 -8.19 -12.42 -6.09
C THR A 377 -8.20 -10.90 -6.04
N ASP A 378 -9.19 -10.31 -5.38
CA ASP A 378 -9.42 -8.87 -5.39
C ASP A 378 -8.61 -8.21 -4.29
N TYR A 379 -8.14 -6.98 -4.55
CA TYR A 379 -7.37 -6.23 -3.57
C TYR A 379 -8.29 -5.60 -2.51
N GLN A 380 -7.94 -5.75 -1.24
CA GLN A 380 -8.61 -5.04 -0.14
C GLN A 380 -7.62 -4.16 0.62
N PRO A 381 -7.81 -2.83 0.64
CA PRO A 381 -7.04 -1.96 1.51
C PRO A 381 -7.25 -2.34 2.97
N ALA A 382 -6.18 -2.38 3.77
CA ALA A 382 -6.27 -2.59 5.20
C ALA A 382 -5.66 -1.39 5.92
N ARG A 383 -6.39 -0.79 6.87
CA ARG A 383 -5.84 0.26 7.72
C ARG A 383 -4.66 -0.33 8.49
N VAL A 384 -3.52 0.34 8.41
CA VAL A 384 -2.31 0.02 9.17
C VAL A 384 -2.32 0.81 10.46
#